data_AF-A0A352KCC3-F1
#
_entry.id   AF-A0A352KCC3-F1
#
_cell.length_a   1.000
_cell.length_b   1.000
_cell.length_c   1.000
_cell.angle_alpha   90.00
_cell.angle_beta   90.00
_cell.angle_gamma   90.00
#
_symmetry.space_group_name_H-M   'P 1'
#
loop_
_entity.id
_entity.type
_entity.pdbx_description
1 polymer ?
#
loop_
_entity_poly.entity_id
_entity_poly.type
_entity_poly.pdbx_seq_one_letter_code
_entity_poly.pdbx_strand_id
1 'polypeptide(L)'
;MGRRRQYAPLRVYLNNRLVGHLNKEPSGAIYFGYDETWLSWDQAFPVSLSLPLREDAYRGEPVAAVFENLLPDSDALRRRVAEKVGARGTDAYSLLEEIGHDCVGALQFITGDIEPDIDSTKIEGEPVDEAAIEKILCNLAQAPLGLDRDDEFRISVAGAQEKTALLHHDGQWLKPHGTTPTTHLFKTQIGQLPNGIDLSNSVENEYYCLKLFEAFGLPANKAEIQTFGET
;
A
#
# COMPACT_ATOMS: atom_id res chain seq x y z
N MET A 1 -38.13 -1.53 3.59
CA MET A 1 -36.90 -0.71 3.63
C MET A 1 -35.73 -1.65 3.89
N GLY A 2 -34.86 -1.87 2.90
CA GLY A 2 -33.69 -2.74 3.06
C GLY A 2 -32.73 -2.15 4.10
N ARG A 3 -32.28 -2.96 5.05
CA ARG A 3 -31.31 -2.56 6.07
C ARG A 3 -30.02 -2.11 5.38
N ARG A 4 -29.64 -0.84 5.54
CA ARG A 4 -28.38 -0.30 5.00
C ARG A 4 -27.23 -1.14 5.57
N ARG A 5 -26.35 -1.65 4.69
CA ARG A 5 -25.18 -2.42 5.13
C ARG A 5 -24.32 -1.53 6.04
N GLN A 6 -23.81 -2.10 7.13
CA GLN A 6 -22.93 -1.40 8.08
C GLN A 6 -21.56 -1.07 7.48
N TYR A 7 -21.12 -1.90 6.54
CA TYR A 7 -19.86 -1.78 5.80
C TYR A 7 -20.18 -1.82 4.31
N ALA A 8 -19.69 -0.85 3.54
CA ALA A 8 -19.83 -0.84 2.09
C ALA A 8 -18.81 -1.83 1.48
N PRO A 9 -19.12 -2.59 0.43
CA PRO A 9 -18.11 -3.40 -0.24
C PRO A 9 -16.95 -2.52 -0.72
N LEU A 10 -15.70 -2.98 -0.54
CA LEU A 10 -14.55 -2.40 -1.21
C LEU A 10 -14.44 -3.04 -2.58
N ARG A 11 -14.52 -2.22 -3.63
CA ARG A 11 -14.26 -2.63 -5.01
C ARG A 11 -12.76 -2.78 -5.17
N VAL A 12 -12.33 -3.97 -5.57
CA VAL A 12 -10.92 -4.30 -5.77
C VAL A 12 -10.63 -4.19 -7.26
N TYR A 13 -9.78 -3.24 -7.62
CA TYR A 13 -9.36 -2.98 -8.99
C TYR A 13 -7.94 -3.49 -9.20
N LEU A 14 -7.65 -3.85 -10.45
CA LEU A 14 -6.29 -3.99 -10.94
C LEU A 14 -6.14 -3.05 -12.13
N ASN A 15 -5.33 -2.02 -11.93
CA ASN A 15 -5.37 -0.80 -12.76
C ASN A 15 -6.84 -0.31 -12.84
N ASN A 16 -7.44 -0.33 -14.02
CA ASN A 16 -8.76 0.27 -14.28
C ASN A 16 -9.87 -0.78 -14.40
N ARG A 17 -9.58 -2.06 -14.12
CA ARG A 17 -10.54 -3.14 -14.26
C ARG A 17 -10.96 -3.68 -12.90
N LEU A 18 -12.26 -3.76 -12.70
CA LEU A 18 -12.83 -4.36 -11.50
C LEU A 18 -12.51 -5.86 -11.47
N VAL A 19 -11.80 -6.29 -10.44
CA VAL A 19 -11.41 -7.69 -10.23
C VAL A 19 -12.41 -8.41 -9.33
N GLY A 20 -12.94 -7.70 -8.33
CA GLY A 20 -13.83 -8.30 -7.35
C GLY A 20 -14.19 -7.35 -6.21
N HIS A 21 -14.73 -7.93 -5.15
CA HIS A 21 -15.22 -7.18 -4.00
C HIS A 21 -14.73 -7.80 -2.69
N LEU A 22 -14.04 -7.01 -1.88
CA LEU A 22 -13.72 -7.32 -0.50
C LEU A 22 -14.85 -6.81 0.40
N ASN A 23 -15.48 -7.71 1.14
CA ASN A 23 -16.65 -7.41 1.96
C ASN A 23 -16.36 -7.69 3.43
N LYS A 24 -17.04 -6.94 4.31
CA LYS A 24 -17.00 -7.13 5.77
C LYS A 24 -18.41 -7.31 6.34
N GLU A 25 -18.59 -8.36 7.11
CA GLU A 25 -19.82 -8.64 7.84
C GLU A 25 -19.85 -7.90 9.20
N PRO A 26 -21.02 -7.68 9.81
CA PRO A 26 -21.14 -7.12 11.16
C PRO A 26 -20.36 -7.89 12.24
N SER A 27 -20.15 -9.20 12.03
CA SER A 27 -19.32 -10.07 12.88
C SER A 27 -17.82 -9.75 12.81
N GLY A 28 -17.38 -8.96 11.83
CA GLY A 28 -15.98 -8.74 11.49
C GLY A 28 -15.43 -9.73 10.47
N ALA A 29 -16.18 -10.78 10.11
CA ALA A 29 -15.74 -11.73 9.09
C ALA A 29 -15.63 -11.06 7.72
N ILE A 30 -14.53 -11.34 7.01
CA ILE A 30 -14.30 -10.84 5.66
C ILE A 30 -14.44 -11.95 4.62
N TYR A 31 -14.85 -11.55 3.42
CA TYR A 31 -14.92 -12.44 2.27
C TYR A 31 -14.61 -11.69 0.97
N PHE A 32 -14.04 -12.41 0.01
CA PHE A 32 -13.68 -11.87 -1.30
C PHE A 32 -14.36 -12.67 -2.40
N GLY A 33 -15.08 -11.99 -3.28
CA GLY A 33 -15.65 -12.58 -4.49
C GLY A 33 -15.04 -11.93 -5.72
N TYR A 34 -14.68 -12.73 -6.71
CA TYR A 34 -14.33 -12.21 -8.03
C TYR A 34 -15.56 -11.62 -8.71
N ASP A 35 -15.35 -10.59 -9.51
CA ASP A 35 -16.38 -10.01 -10.36
C ASP A 35 -16.57 -10.88 -11.61
N GLU A 36 -17.81 -11.03 -12.07
CA GLU A 36 -18.13 -11.83 -13.26
C GLU A 36 -17.42 -11.28 -14.52
N THR A 37 -17.23 -9.96 -14.61
CA THR A 37 -16.53 -9.33 -15.74
C THR A 37 -15.01 -9.59 -15.72
N TRP A 38 -14.46 -9.95 -14.56
CA TRP A 38 -13.09 -10.44 -14.44
C TRP A 38 -13.03 -11.92 -14.81
N LEU A 39 -13.91 -12.76 -14.25
CA LEU A 39 -13.92 -14.20 -14.51
C LEU A 39 -14.16 -14.55 -15.99
N SER A 40 -14.96 -13.74 -16.69
CA SER A 40 -15.24 -13.91 -18.12
C SER A 40 -14.16 -13.33 -19.04
N TRP A 41 -13.11 -12.74 -18.49
CA TRP A 41 -12.02 -12.19 -19.29
C TRP A 41 -11.01 -13.26 -19.66
N ASP A 42 -10.69 -13.38 -20.95
CA ASP A 42 -9.72 -14.37 -21.45
C ASP A 42 -8.31 -14.26 -20.85
N GLN A 43 -7.96 -13.08 -20.31
CA GLN A 43 -6.67 -12.82 -19.66
C GLN A 43 -6.78 -12.75 -18.14
N ALA A 44 -7.90 -13.23 -17.56
CA ALA A 44 -8.09 -13.25 -16.12
C ALA A 44 -7.02 -14.08 -15.42
N PHE A 45 -6.55 -13.57 -14.29
CA PHE A 45 -5.64 -14.27 -13.40
C PHE A 45 -6.06 -14.02 -11.95
N PRO A 46 -5.69 -14.92 -11.02
CA PRO A 46 -6.10 -14.77 -9.64
C PRO A 46 -5.32 -13.63 -8.95
N VAL A 47 -5.98 -12.90 -8.03
CA VAL A 47 -5.33 -11.84 -7.22
C VAL A 47 -4.21 -12.40 -6.34
N SER A 48 -4.29 -13.69 -6.01
CA SER A 48 -3.27 -14.44 -5.29
C SER A 48 -3.37 -15.90 -5.70
N LEU A 49 -2.24 -16.61 -5.73
CA LEU A 49 -2.23 -18.06 -5.95
C LEU A 49 -3.00 -18.83 -4.86
N SER A 50 -3.19 -18.24 -3.68
CA SER A 50 -4.04 -18.79 -2.61
C SER A 50 -5.54 -18.55 -2.80
N LEU A 51 -5.92 -17.70 -3.76
CA LEU A 51 -7.30 -17.37 -4.12
C LEU A 51 -7.53 -17.64 -5.63
N PRO A 52 -7.43 -18.88 -6.12
CA PRO A 52 -7.62 -19.19 -7.55
C PRO A 52 -8.97 -18.71 -8.10
N LEU A 53 -9.05 -18.50 -9.41
CA LEU A 53 -10.29 -18.02 -10.04
C LEU A 53 -11.44 -18.99 -9.82
N ARG A 54 -12.56 -18.48 -9.29
CA ARG A 54 -13.82 -19.21 -9.13
C ARG A 54 -14.98 -18.23 -8.91
N GLU A 55 -16.20 -18.71 -9.16
CA GLU A 55 -17.43 -17.96 -8.93
C GLU A 55 -17.76 -17.80 -7.43
N ASP A 56 -17.53 -18.85 -6.64
CA ASP A 56 -17.83 -18.82 -5.21
C ASP A 56 -16.90 -17.88 -4.42
N ALA A 57 -17.46 -17.08 -3.51
CA ALA A 57 -16.66 -16.21 -2.65
C ALA A 57 -15.71 -17.01 -1.73
N TYR A 58 -14.49 -16.50 -1.57
CA TYR A 58 -13.54 -16.95 -0.54
C TYR A 58 -13.90 -16.35 0.81
N ARG A 59 -13.69 -17.12 1.88
CA ARG A 59 -14.00 -16.73 3.26
C ARG A 59 -12.89 -17.19 4.20
N GLY A 60 -12.76 -16.50 5.34
CA GLY A 60 -11.89 -16.93 6.44
C GLY A 60 -10.41 -16.70 6.17
N GLU A 61 -9.58 -17.60 6.68
CA GLU A 61 -8.12 -17.46 6.73
C GLU A 61 -7.46 -17.15 5.38
N PRO A 62 -7.81 -17.77 4.24
CA PRO A 62 -7.15 -17.48 2.96
C PRO A 62 -7.35 -16.02 2.51
N VAL A 63 -8.52 -15.44 2.79
CA VAL A 63 -8.84 -14.04 2.47
C VAL A 63 -8.03 -13.12 3.37
N ALA A 64 -8.06 -13.39 4.68
CA ALA A 64 -7.27 -12.63 5.64
C ALA A 64 -5.78 -12.66 5.29
N ALA A 65 -5.22 -13.84 5.02
CA ALA A 65 -3.82 -14.00 4.67
C ALA A 65 -3.41 -13.15 3.45
N VAL A 66 -4.26 -13.02 2.43
CA VAL A 66 -3.91 -12.19 1.25
C VAL A 66 -3.95 -10.70 1.58
N PHE A 67 -5.06 -10.22 2.15
CA PHE A 67 -5.25 -8.77 2.31
C PHE A 67 -4.51 -8.20 3.52
N GLU A 68 -4.27 -9.00 4.56
CA GLU A 68 -3.44 -8.60 5.70
C GLU A 68 -1.96 -8.44 5.32
N ASN A 69 -1.47 -9.18 4.32
CA ASN A 69 -0.10 -9.05 3.81
C ASN A 69 0.13 -7.80 2.93
N LEU A 70 -0.92 -7.02 2.65
CA LEU A 70 -0.78 -5.72 2.01
C LEU A 70 -0.51 -4.60 3.02
N LEU A 71 -0.72 -4.88 4.31
CA LEU A 71 -0.61 -3.93 5.39
C LEU A 71 0.76 -4.01 6.08
N PRO A 72 1.14 -2.99 6.89
CA PRO A 72 2.34 -3.08 7.71
C PRO A 72 2.32 -4.27 8.69
N ASP A 73 3.46 -4.89 8.94
CA ASP A 73 3.54 -6.18 9.65
C ASP A 73 3.33 -6.06 11.17
N SER A 74 3.54 -4.87 11.73
CA SER A 74 3.49 -4.62 13.17
C SER A 74 2.12 -4.12 13.61
N ASP A 75 1.52 -4.78 14.61
CA ASP A 75 0.28 -4.32 15.25
C ASP A 75 0.37 -2.87 15.77
N ALA A 76 1.54 -2.50 16.31
CA ALA A 76 1.77 -1.13 16.80
C ALA A 76 1.73 -0.14 15.64
N LEU A 77 2.32 -0.50 14.49
CA LEU A 77 2.31 0.32 13.29
C LEU A 77 0.90 0.43 12.69
N ARG A 78 0.14 -0.67 12.66
CA ARG A 78 -1.26 -0.68 12.21
C ARG A 78 -2.17 0.20 13.05
N ARG A 79 -2.05 0.17 14.38
CA ARG A 79 -2.74 1.13 15.27
C ARG A 79 -2.34 2.56 14.96
N ARG A 80 -1.03 2.76 14.76
CA ARG A 80 -0.38 3.97 14.22
C ARG A 80 -1.16 4.59 13.06
N VAL A 81 -1.25 3.78 12.02
CA VAL A 81 -1.88 4.13 10.75
C VAL A 81 -3.37 4.36 10.95
N ALA A 82 -4.08 3.44 11.61
CA ALA A 82 -5.51 3.54 11.84
C ALA A 82 -5.92 4.85 12.54
N GLU A 83 -5.18 5.23 13.60
CA GLU A 83 -5.40 6.50 14.30
C GLU A 83 -5.14 7.70 13.39
N LYS A 84 -4.05 7.64 12.60
CA LYS A 84 -3.63 8.75 11.75
C LYS A 84 -4.59 9.02 10.59
N VAL A 85 -5.14 7.98 9.97
CA VAL A 85 -6.08 8.11 8.84
C VAL A 85 -7.54 8.10 9.28
N GLY A 86 -7.82 7.81 10.56
CA GLY A 86 -9.18 7.73 11.09
C GLY A 86 -9.92 6.44 10.71
N ALA A 87 -9.19 5.35 10.45
CA ALA A 87 -9.77 4.06 10.11
C ALA A 87 -10.64 3.52 11.26
N ARG A 88 -11.70 2.78 10.90
CA ARG A 88 -12.67 2.21 11.86
C ARG A 88 -12.12 1.02 12.66
N GLY A 89 -10.95 0.52 12.30
CA GLY A 89 -10.31 -0.64 12.91
C GLY A 89 -8.93 -0.88 12.30
N THR A 90 -8.23 -1.87 12.86
CA THR A 90 -6.88 -2.27 12.42
C THR A 90 -6.88 -3.53 11.56
N ASP A 91 -8.06 -4.04 11.18
CA ASP A 91 -8.22 -5.18 10.27
C ASP A 91 -8.04 -4.76 8.81
N ALA A 92 -7.69 -5.73 7.95
CA ALA A 92 -7.45 -5.52 6.51
C ALA A 92 -8.50 -4.65 5.83
N TYR A 93 -9.80 -4.96 6.00
CA TYR A 93 -10.85 -4.19 5.36
C TYR A 93 -10.85 -2.73 5.84
N SER A 94 -10.79 -2.49 7.15
CA SER A 94 -10.89 -1.13 7.70
C SER A 94 -9.69 -0.26 7.33
N LEU A 95 -8.49 -0.83 7.24
CA LEU A 95 -7.29 -0.10 6.82
C LEU A 95 -7.29 0.13 5.31
N LEU A 96 -7.54 -0.91 4.49
CA LEU A 96 -7.55 -0.78 3.03
C LEU A 96 -8.67 0.14 2.52
N GLU A 97 -9.76 0.29 3.27
CA GLU A 97 -10.78 1.31 2.99
C GLU A 97 -10.18 2.72 2.95
N GLU A 98 -9.21 3.01 3.81
CA GLU A 98 -8.59 4.32 3.91
C GLU A 98 -7.34 4.39 3.04
N ILE A 99 -6.41 3.44 3.16
CA ILE A 99 -5.06 3.52 2.57
C ILE A 99 -4.84 2.67 1.31
N GLY A 100 -5.87 1.98 0.81
CA GLY A 100 -5.73 0.95 -0.19
C GLY A 100 -5.67 1.43 -1.64
N HIS A 101 -5.50 2.72 -1.92
CA HIS A 101 -5.51 3.23 -3.30
C HIS A 101 -4.22 2.90 -4.07
N ASP A 102 -3.09 2.78 -3.38
CA ASP A 102 -1.81 2.32 -3.92
C ASP A 102 -1.20 1.27 -2.98
N CYS A 103 -1.37 -0.01 -3.34
CA CYS A 103 -0.82 -1.14 -2.59
C CYS A 103 0.33 -1.80 -3.33
N VAL A 104 1.22 -2.48 -2.59
CA VAL A 104 2.23 -3.37 -3.20
C VAL A 104 1.56 -4.32 -4.20
N GLY A 105 2.08 -4.32 -5.43
CA GLY A 105 1.46 -5.01 -6.56
C GLY A 105 0.68 -4.03 -7.42
N ALA A 106 -0.54 -4.40 -7.81
CA ALA A 106 -1.38 -3.60 -8.71
C ALA A 106 -2.82 -3.46 -8.21
N LEU A 107 -3.09 -3.88 -6.96
CA LEU A 107 -4.42 -3.86 -6.39
C LEU A 107 -4.75 -2.48 -5.82
N GLN A 108 -5.96 -2.03 -6.09
CA GLN A 108 -6.51 -0.79 -5.53
C GLN A 108 -7.87 -1.09 -4.89
N PHE A 109 -8.13 -0.53 -3.71
CA PHE A 109 -9.34 -0.75 -2.93
C PHE A 109 -10.11 0.55 -2.84
N ILE A 110 -11.33 0.57 -3.37
CA ILE A 110 -12.12 1.79 -3.47
C ILE A 110 -13.50 1.57 -2.85
N THR A 111 -13.91 2.50 -2.00
CA THR A 111 -15.21 2.49 -1.33
C THR A 111 -16.30 3.13 -2.18
N GLY A 112 -17.51 2.57 -2.11
CA GLY A 112 -18.71 3.13 -2.72
C GLY A 112 -18.98 2.70 -4.16
N ASP A 113 -20.10 3.20 -4.68
CA ASP A 113 -20.64 2.83 -5.99
C ASP A 113 -20.19 3.78 -7.12
N ILE A 114 -19.49 4.87 -6.77
CA ILE A 114 -18.92 5.79 -7.76
C ILE A 114 -17.84 5.01 -8.51
N GLU A 115 -18.04 4.81 -9.81
CA GLU A 115 -16.94 4.41 -10.68
C GLU A 115 -15.87 5.49 -10.51
N PRO A 116 -14.69 5.13 -10.01
CA PRO A 116 -13.66 6.12 -9.82
C PRO A 116 -13.32 6.67 -11.21
N ASP A 117 -12.88 7.94 -11.29
CA ASP A 117 -12.17 8.42 -12.48
C ASP A 117 -10.81 7.70 -12.50
N ILE A 118 -10.82 6.38 -12.73
CA ILE A 118 -9.63 5.56 -12.90
C ILE A 118 -9.13 5.80 -14.32
N ASP A 119 -8.84 7.04 -14.66
CA ASP A 119 -8.02 7.30 -15.83
C ASP A 119 -6.56 7.14 -15.40
N SER A 120 -6.08 5.90 -15.44
CA SER A 120 -4.67 5.57 -15.16
C SER A 120 -3.67 6.25 -16.11
N THR A 121 -4.14 7.00 -17.12
CA THR A 121 -3.28 7.81 -17.98
C THR A 121 -3.02 9.20 -17.44
N LYS A 122 -3.80 9.64 -16.45
CA LYS A 122 -3.57 10.91 -15.76
C LYS A 122 -2.65 10.70 -14.56
N ILE A 123 -1.67 11.59 -14.46
CA ILE A 123 -0.81 11.70 -13.29
C ILE A 123 -1.30 12.90 -12.50
N GLU A 124 -1.83 12.64 -11.32
CA GLU A 124 -2.28 13.66 -10.37
C GLU A 124 -1.44 13.56 -9.10
N GLY A 125 -0.92 14.69 -8.64
CA GLY A 125 -0.13 14.75 -7.43
C GLY A 125 0.41 16.14 -7.16
N GLU A 126 0.80 16.36 -5.91
CA GLU A 126 1.44 17.59 -5.46
C GLU A 126 2.97 17.50 -5.65
N PRO A 127 3.60 18.45 -6.35
CA PRO A 127 5.04 18.66 -6.30
C PRO A 127 5.60 18.73 -4.88
N VAL A 128 6.58 17.89 -4.59
CA VAL A 128 7.33 17.93 -3.34
C VAL A 128 8.80 18.24 -3.62
N ASP A 129 9.32 19.25 -2.95
CA ASP A 129 10.74 19.59 -2.98
C ASP A 129 11.52 18.80 -1.92
N GLU A 130 12.85 18.94 -1.92
CA GLU A 130 13.72 18.22 -0.99
C GLU A 130 13.39 18.52 0.48
N ALA A 131 12.99 19.75 0.81
CA ALA A 131 12.63 20.14 2.17
C ALA A 131 11.29 19.51 2.62
N ALA A 132 10.32 19.40 1.70
CA ALA A 132 9.08 18.68 1.95
C ALA A 132 9.34 17.18 2.15
N ILE A 133 10.24 16.59 1.35
CA ILE A 133 10.64 15.18 1.48
C ILE A 133 11.34 14.95 2.83
N GLU A 134 12.31 15.79 3.21
CA GLU A 134 12.95 15.76 4.53
C GLU A 134 11.92 15.73 5.65
N LYS A 135 10.95 16.65 5.62
CA LYS A 135 9.88 16.72 6.62
C LYS A 135 9.04 15.45 6.67
N ILE A 136 8.76 14.82 5.53
CA ILE A 136 8.04 13.54 5.48
C ILE A 136 8.89 12.44 6.15
N LEU A 137 10.17 12.33 5.77
CA LEU A 137 11.07 11.28 6.25
C LEU A 137 11.33 11.40 7.77
N CYS A 138 11.61 12.60 8.26
CA CYS A 138 11.82 12.87 9.69
C CYS A 138 10.55 12.61 10.54
N ASN A 139 9.37 12.65 9.93
CA ASN A 139 8.10 12.47 10.62
C ASN A 139 7.52 11.05 10.51
N LEU A 140 8.18 10.09 9.84
CA LEU A 140 7.67 8.72 9.68
C LEU A 140 7.40 8.02 11.01
N ALA A 141 8.22 8.31 12.02
CA ALA A 141 8.05 7.83 13.38
C ALA A 141 6.80 8.36 14.09
N GLN A 142 6.11 9.39 13.58
CA GLN A 142 4.82 9.88 14.10
C GLN A 142 3.67 9.68 13.09
N ALA A 143 3.95 9.86 11.80
CA ALA A 143 3.05 9.68 10.66
C ALA A 143 3.56 8.54 9.76
N PRO A 144 3.24 7.26 10.08
CA PRO A 144 3.64 6.12 9.29
C PRO A 144 3.28 6.28 7.82
N LEU A 145 4.16 5.82 6.93
CA LEU A 145 3.98 5.91 5.48
C LEU A 145 3.78 7.35 4.96
N GLY A 146 4.10 8.39 5.76
CA GLY A 146 3.89 9.79 5.37
C GLY A 146 2.42 10.20 5.24
N LEU A 147 1.52 9.45 5.89
CA LEU A 147 0.07 9.64 5.78
C LEU A 147 -0.44 10.71 6.75
N ASP A 148 -1.45 11.46 6.29
CA ASP A 148 -2.28 12.33 7.12
C ASP A 148 -3.76 12.15 6.76
N ARG A 149 -4.64 12.48 7.70
CA ARG A 149 -6.09 12.29 7.56
C ARG A 149 -6.66 13.18 6.45
N ASP A 150 -6.20 14.41 6.40
CA ASP A 150 -6.71 15.46 5.49
C ASP A 150 -5.96 15.47 4.14
N ASP A 151 -5.05 14.53 3.94
CA ASP A 151 -4.29 14.38 2.70
C ASP A 151 -5.08 13.54 1.67
N GLU A 152 -4.69 13.53 0.40
CA GLU A 152 -5.21 12.61 -0.63
C GLU A 152 -4.28 11.40 -0.86
N PHE A 153 -3.08 11.43 -0.28
CA PHE A 153 -2.09 10.36 -0.39
C PHE A 153 -2.50 9.12 0.41
N ARG A 154 -2.67 7.99 -0.28
CA ARG A 154 -3.16 6.71 0.28
C ARG A 154 -2.33 5.54 -0.23
N ILE A 155 -1.28 5.19 0.52
CA ILE A 155 -0.40 4.07 0.22
C ILE A 155 -0.47 2.97 1.28
N SER A 156 -0.32 1.72 0.85
CA SER A 156 -0.18 0.55 1.72
C SER A 156 1.06 -0.25 1.33
N VAL A 157 2.07 -0.24 2.21
CA VAL A 157 3.32 -0.98 2.00
C VAL A 157 3.61 -1.87 3.20
N ALA A 158 3.85 -3.16 2.92
CA ALA A 158 4.18 -4.16 3.92
C ALA A 158 5.61 -4.00 4.49
N GLY A 159 5.90 -4.74 5.56
CA GLY A 159 7.17 -4.71 6.27
C GLY A 159 7.13 -3.94 7.59
N ALA A 160 8.18 -4.13 8.38
CA ALA A 160 8.32 -3.53 9.72
C ALA A 160 9.16 -2.24 9.76
N GLN A 161 10.02 -2.01 8.76
CA GLN A 161 10.87 -0.83 8.68
C GLN A 161 10.06 0.41 8.27
N GLU A 162 10.37 1.55 8.89
CA GLU A 162 9.81 2.84 8.50
C GLU A 162 10.17 3.18 7.05
N LYS A 163 9.14 3.48 6.27
CA LYS A 163 9.24 3.74 4.85
C LYS A 163 8.09 4.62 4.40
N THR A 164 8.24 5.24 3.24
CA THR A 164 7.17 5.87 2.48
C THR A 164 7.41 5.62 0.99
N ALA A 165 6.51 6.04 0.12
CA ALA A 165 6.69 5.97 -1.32
C ALA A 165 6.32 7.29 -1.98
N LEU A 166 7.00 7.65 -3.06
CA LEU A 166 6.70 8.84 -3.85
C LEU A 166 6.75 8.51 -5.35
N LEU A 167 6.18 9.39 -6.15
CA LEU A 167 6.27 9.32 -7.60
C LEU A 167 7.44 10.20 -8.08
N HIS A 168 8.36 9.64 -8.85
CA HIS A 168 9.31 10.41 -9.64
C HIS A 168 8.84 10.44 -11.10
N HIS A 169 8.51 11.61 -11.62
CA HIS A 169 8.03 11.79 -12.98
C HIS A 169 8.62 13.06 -13.59
N ASP A 170 9.10 12.98 -14.84
CA ASP A 170 9.71 14.09 -15.58
C ASP A 170 10.77 14.90 -14.81
N GLY A 171 11.57 14.20 -13.99
CA GLY A 171 12.65 14.80 -13.20
C GLY A 171 12.18 15.52 -11.92
N GLN A 172 10.94 15.26 -11.50
CA GLN A 172 10.34 15.87 -10.32
C GLN A 172 9.75 14.81 -9.38
N TRP A 173 9.86 15.07 -8.07
CA TRP A 173 9.17 14.30 -7.04
C TRP A 173 7.74 14.82 -6.84
N LEU A 174 6.79 13.88 -6.78
CA LEU A 174 5.37 14.12 -6.59
C LEU A 174 4.86 13.26 -5.44
N LYS A 175 3.98 13.83 -4.63
CA LYS A 175 3.10 13.10 -3.72
C LYS A 175 1.82 12.76 -4.49
N PRO A 176 1.59 11.50 -4.86
CA PRO A 176 0.48 11.17 -5.75
C PRO A 176 -0.88 11.27 -5.07
N HIS A 177 -1.89 11.61 -5.87
CA HIS A 177 -3.28 11.70 -5.45
C HIS A 177 -4.13 10.63 -6.16
N GLY A 178 -5.28 10.32 -5.54
CA GLY A 178 -6.26 9.42 -6.13
C GLY A 178 -5.69 8.02 -6.39
N THR A 179 -5.64 7.64 -7.67
CA THR A 179 -5.15 6.32 -8.13
C THR A 179 -3.77 6.38 -8.77
N THR A 180 -3.11 7.54 -8.76
CA THR A 180 -1.77 7.72 -9.32
C THR A 180 -0.77 6.87 -8.52
N PRO A 181 -0.03 5.94 -9.16
CA PRO A 181 0.87 5.05 -8.45
C PRO A 181 2.17 5.75 -8.06
N THR A 182 2.73 5.35 -6.91
CA THR A 182 4.13 5.65 -6.58
C THR A 182 5.10 4.82 -7.43
N THR A 183 6.35 5.28 -7.54
CA THR A 183 7.39 4.58 -8.33
C THR A 183 8.62 4.24 -7.51
N HIS A 184 8.85 4.95 -6.40
CA HIS A 184 10.03 4.78 -5.56
C HIS A 184 9.61 4.59 -4.11
N LEU A 185 10.26 3.61 -3.47
CA LEU A 185 10.13 3.36 -2.04
C LEU A 185 11.32 4.00 -1.33
N PHE A 186 11.01 4.87 -0.37
CA PHE A 186 11.98 5.56 0.46
C PHE A 186 12.12 4.78 1.76
N LYS A 187 13.33 4.31 2.04
CA LYS A 187 13.67 3.59 3.26
C LYS A 187 14.66 4.42 4.06
N THR A 188 14.32 4.71 5.31
CA THR A 188 15.20 5.44 6.23
C THR A 188 16.10 4.49 7.02
N GLN A 189 17.10 5.04 7.69
CA GLN A 189 17.94 4.28 8.61
C GLN A 189 17.09 3.67 9.73
N ILE A 190 17.29 2.38 10.03
CA ILE A 190 16.52 1.66 11.06
C ILE A 190 16.97 2.08 12.46
N GLY A 191 18.26 2.41 12.63
CA GLY A 191 18.84 2.75 13.93
C GLY A 191 19.04 1.52 14.82
N GLN A 192 18.89 1.68 16.14
CA GLN A 192 19.12 0.60 17.10
C GLN A 192 17.82 -0.14 17.44
N LEU A 193 17.86 -1.47 17.33
CA LEU A 193 16.74 -2.32 17.69
C LEU A 193 16.74 -2.67 19.20
N PRO A 194 15.58 -2.95 19.81
CA PRO A 194 15.49 -3.29 21.24
C PRO A 194 16.29 -4.53 21.67
N ASN A 195 16.63 -5.40 20.73
CA ASN A 195 17.44 -6.60 20.95
C ASN A 195 18.97 -6.33 20.93
N GLY A 196 19.39 -5.06 20.81
CA GLY A 196 20.79 -4.64 20.83
C GLY A 196 21.49 -4.70 19.48
N ILE A 197 20.78 -4.98 18.38
CA ILE A 197 21.35 -4.93 17.03
C ILE A 197 21.41 -3.46 16.58
N ASP A 198 22.60 -3.04 16.14
CA ASP A 198 22.82 -1.72 15.55
C ASP A 198 22.67 -1.78 14.02
N LEU A 199 21.62 -1.12 13.52
CA LEU A 199 21.32 -0.96 12.10
C LEU A 199 21.33 0.52 11.69
N SER A 200 22.17 1.33 12.35
CA SER A 200 22.30 2.75 12.01
C SER A 200 22.73 2.97 10.56
N ASN A 201 23.54 2.07 9.99
CA ASN A 201 23.96 2.12 8.58
C ASN A 201 23.11 1.19 7.69
N SER A 202 21.81 1.03 7.95
CA SER A 202 20.97 0.10 7.20
C SER A 202 20.80 0.50 5.73
N VAL A 203 20.88 1.80 5.41
CA VAL A 203 20.79 2.31 4.04
C VAL A 203 22.02 1.87 3.23
N GLU A 204 23.22 2.09 3.75
CA GLU A 204 24.48 1.68 3.12
C GLU A 204 24.58 0.18 3.01
N ASN A 205 24.12 -0.54 4.05
CA ASN A 205 24.09 -2.00 4.06
C ASN A 205 23.21 -2.55 2.93
N GLU A 206 21.95 -2.09 2.84
CA GLU A 206 21.02 -2.54 1.80
C GLU A 206 21.56 -2.18 0.40
N TYR A 207 22.04 -0.95 0.22
CA TYR A 207 22.61 -0.51 -1.05
C TYR A 207 23.83 -1.33 -1.47
N TYR A 208 24.74 -1.61 -0.53
CA TYR A 208 25.91 -2.45 -0.79
C TYR A 208 25.50 -3.87 -1.22
N CYS A 209 24.52 -4.47 -0.55
CA CYS A 209 24.01 -5.80 -0.90
C CYS A 209 23.41 -5.83 -2.30
N LEU A 210 22.63 -4.81 -2.68
CA LEU A 210 22.06 -4.69 -4.03
C LEU A 210 23.16 -4.54 -5.09
N LYS A 211 24.17 -3.71 -4.83
CA LYS A 211 25.32 -3.55 -5.75
C LYS A 211 26.17 -4.80 -5.86
N LEU A 212 26.31 -5.55 -4.78
CA LEU A 212 26.98 -6.84 -4.79
C LEU A 212 26.25 -7.84 -5.70
N PHE A 213 24.92 -7.96 -5.55
CA PHE A 213 24.10 -8.83 -6.41
C PHE A 213 24.19 -8.43 -7.88
N GLU A 214 24.11 -7.12 -8.17
CA GLU A 214 24.31 -6.58 -9.52
C GLU A 214 25.68 -6.96 -10.10
N ALA A 215 26.75 -6.83 -9.31
CA ALA A 215 28.11 -7.20 -9.73
C ALA A 215 28.28 -8.69 -10.03
N PHE A 216 27.49 -9.55 -9.37
CA PHE A 216 27.42 -10.99 -9.67
C PHE A 216 26.44 -11.35 -10.79
N GLY A 217 25.79 -10.38 -11.43
CA GLY A 217 24.81 -10.61 -12.48
C GLY A 217 23.49 -11.22 -11.99
N LEU A 218 23.19 -11.10 -10.69
CA LEU A 218 21.93 -11.56 -10.13
C LEU A 218 20.84 -10.49 -10.30
N PRO A 219 19.58 -10.87 -10.57
CA PRO A 219 18.47 -9.92 -10.59
C PRO A 219 18.31 -9.23 -9.25
N ALA A 220 18.37 -7.90 -9.26
CA ALA A 220 18.14 -7.04 -8.10
C ALA A 220 17.41 -5.76 -8.55
N ASN A 221 16.64 -5.14 -7.66
CA ASN A 221 16.04 -3.84 -7.94
C ASN A 221 17.11 -2.75 -8.05
N LYS A 222 16.84 -1.72 -8.85
CA LYS A 222 17.67 -0.51 -8.85
C LYS A 222 17.41 0.28 -7.58
N ALA A 223 18.47 0.85 -7.04
CA ALA A 223 18.43 1.71 -5.86
C ALA A 223 19.52 2.78 -5.97
N GLU A 224 19.28 3.89 -5.30
CA GLU A 224 20.19 5.01 -5.13
C GLU A 224 20.13 5.49 -3.68
N ILE A 225 21.24 6.03 -3.18
CA ILE A 225 21.27 6.72 -1.89
C ILE A 225 21.06 8.20 -2.17
N GLN A 226 20.08 8.79 -1.52
CA GLN A 226 19.80 10.22 -1.57
C GLN A 226 19.74 10.78 -0.15
N THR A 227 20.12 12.04 -0.01
CA THR A 227 20.10 12.79 1.25
C THR A 227 19.16 13.98 1.06
N PHE A 228 18.20 14.14 1.97
CA PHE A 228 17.23 15.22 1.96
C PHE A 228 17.39 16.04 3.24
N GLY A 229 18.07 17.18 3.14
CA GLY A 229 18.40 18.00 4.30
C GLY A 229 19.30 17.25 5.31
N GLU A 230 18.85 17.10 6.55
CA GLU A 230 19.60 16.45 7.64
C GLU A 230 19.26 14.96 7.86
N THR A 231 18.51 14.33 6.94
CA THR A 231 18.17 12.88 7.00
C THR A 231 19.35 11.96 6.75
#